data_AF-A0A952HV16-F1
#
_entry.id   AF-A0A952HV16-F1
#
_cell.length_a   1.000
_cell.length_b   1.000
_cell.length_c   1.000
_cell.angle_alpha   90.00
_cell.angle_beta   90.00
_cell.angle_gamma   90.00
#
_symmetry.space_group_name_H-M   'P 1'
#
loop_
_entity.id
_entity.type
_entity.pdbx_description
1 polymer ?
#
loop_
_entity_poly.entity_id
_entity_poly.type
_entity_poly.pdbx_seq_one_letter_code
_entity_poly.pdbx_strand_id
1 'polypeptide(L)'
;MILTDPSTVFEIANSLALPGWIWLIIWLFLPANLQHQTRYGGLLLPVVLSLMYCASALVHLSSANGGFDSLANVLSLFADDGATLTGWVHYLAFDLFVGWCLARHGIANGLNRLLLIPCFLLTFMLGPVGLLLYCILFVSRKIVSLNGQRSVASDSLWRQMLFGQLSLANCGLALLLIMPALALALAMDTRTVLEINVWWKPIKFAFALAVYTLTLSWYSNYLPDSWRSSKRYNGFVVIVIVSIALEMIWLIYAASLGEAAHFNRSHPVLAPTYPMMGIIAVILTALSLVVGMGVLRSNHTALRPITQYSLGYGLIATFVLTLITAGYMSGAPNQSHAVVTGELSIAAKNSIPFLGWLRQVGDLRVAHFFSTHALHFVPLAGWLASRMISDQSAFQQEKSQLVALILTGIYGLLVAFTFLQALAGKPFI
;
A
#
# COMPACT_ATOMS: atom_id res chain seq x y z
N MET A 1 49.34 4.02 11.99
CA MET A 1 49.34 3.33 10.67
C MET A 1 48.01 2.66 10.36
N ILE A 2 47.26 2.13 11.35
CA ILE A 2 45.94 1.47 11.13
C ILE A 2 44.81 2.47 10.79
N LEU A 3 44.84 3.69 11.33
CA LEU A 3 43.77 4.70 11.16
C LEU A 3 43.95 5.62 9.93
N THR A 4 44.99 5.42 9.13
CA THR A 4 45.26 6.25 7.93
C THR A 4 44.74 5.63 6.64
N ASP A 5 44.42 4.34 6.65
CA ASP A 5 43.86 3.64 5.50
C ASP A 5 42.33 3.66 5.56
N PRO A 6 41.63 4.28 4.58
CA PRO A 6 40.18 4.37 4.58
C PRO A 6 39.47 3.01 4.61
N SER A 7 40.07 1.98 3.99
CA SER A 7 39.46 0.65 3.91
C SER A 7 39.39 -0.03 5.29
N THR A 8 40.46 0.09 6.08
CA THR A 8 40.51 -0.43 7.44
C THR A 8 39.51 0.29 8.35
N VAL A 9 39.39 1.61 8.24
CA VAL A 9 38.41 2.39 9.04
C VAL A 9 36.97 2.04 8.64
N PHE A 10 36.71 1.79 7.36
CA PHE A 10 35.41 1.31 6.87
C PHE A 10 35.02 -0.03 7.51
N GLU A 11 35.91 -1.01 7.53
CA GLU A 11 35.64 -2.32 8.15
C GLU A 11 35.36 -2.21 9.65
N ILE A 12 36.14 -1.39 10.36
CA ILE A 12 35.94 -1.12 11.79
C ILE A 12 34.57 -0.47 12.02
N ALA A 13 34.21 0.56 11.25
CA ALA A 13 32.94 1.26 11.41
C ALA A 13 31.73 0.33 11.20
N ASN A 14 31.75 -0.50 10.15
CA ASN A 14 30.70 -1.48 9.90
C ASN A 14 30.61 -2.54 11.02
N SER A 15 31.77 -3.02 11.49
CA SER A 15 31.85 -3.99 12.59
C SER A 15 31.31 -3.43 13.91
N LEU A 16 31.42 -2.12 14.14
CA LEU A 16 30.87 -1.44 15.31
C LEU A 16 29.36 -1.19 15.20
N ALA A 17 28.85 -0.93 14.00
CA ALA A 17 27.43 -0.63 13.79
C ALA A 17 26.52 -1.85 14.08
N LEU A 18 26.92 -3.05 13.63
CA LEU A 18 26.12 -4.27 13.76
C LEU A 18 25.77 -4.66 15.21
N PRO A 19 26.73 -4.70 16.16
CA PRO A 19 26.42 -4.93 17.58
C PRO A 19 25.42 -3.92 18.16
N GLY A 20 25.43 -2.67 17.68
CA GLY A 20 24.49 -1.64 18.11
C GLY A 20 23.05 -2.00 17.73
N TRP A 21 22.83 -2.43 16.49
CA TRP A 21 21.52 -2.88 16.03
C TRP A 21 21.06 -4.15 16.75
N ILE A 22 21.95 -5.11 16.94
CA ILE A 22 21.67 -6.33 17.71
C ILE A 22 21.26 -5.97 19.14
N TRP A 23 21.99 -5.06 19.78
CA TRP A 23 21.67 -4.57 21.11
C TRP A 23 20.28 -3.93 21.16
N LEU A 24 19.91 -3.08 20.19
CA LEU A 24 18.57 -2.47 20.13
C LEU A 24 17.46 -3.52 20.04
N ILE A 25 17.67 -4.58 19.24
CA ILE A 25 16.71 -5.69 19.13
C ILE A 25 16.59 -6.43 20.46
N ILE A 26 17.71 -6.80 21.10
CA ILE A 26 17.70 -7.45 22.42
C ILE A 26 17.00 -6.57 23.45
N TRP A 27 17.31 -5.27 23.45
CA TRP A 27 16.78 -4.29 24.38
C TRP A 27 15.25 -4.18 24.32
N LEU A 28 14.63 -4.37 23.13
CA LEU A 28 13.17 -4.42 23.00
C LEU A 28 12.53 -5.50 23.88
N PHE A 29 13.22 -6.60 24.15
CA PHE A 29 12.67 -7.77 24.85
C PHE A 29 13.12 -7.89 26.31
N LEU A 30 14.00 -7.00 26.78
CA LEU A 30 14.36 -6.95 28.19
C LEU A 30 13.16 -6.61 29.09
N PRO A 31 13.18 -7.03 30.37
CA PRO A 31 12.18 -6.63 31.35
C PRO A 31 12.31 -5.14 31.70
N ALA A 32 11.21 -4.52 32.14
CA ALA A 32 11.09 -3.07 32.26
C ALA A 32 12.14 -2.42 33.19
N ASN A 33 12.53 -3.12 34.27
CA ASN A 33 13.58 -2.67 35.18
C ASN A 33 14.94 -2.55 34.49
N LEU A 34 15.34 -3.58 33.72
CA LEU A 34 16.57 -3.61 32.94
C LEU A 34 16.53 -2.57 31.81
N GLN A 35 15.37 -2.39 31.16
CA GLN A 35 15.20 -1.36 30.14
C GLN A 35 15.42 0.05 30.70
N HIS A 36 14.90 0.34 31.90
CA HIS A 36 15.10 1.63 32.55
C HIS A 36 16.57 1.87 32.92
N GLN A 37 17.23 0.87 33.51
CA GLN A 37 18.65 0.96 33.91
C GLN A 37 19.58 1.11 32.69
N THR A 38 19.27 0.44 31.59
CA THR A 38 20.11 0.42 30.38
C THR A 38 19.62 1.37 29.29
N ARG A 39 18.74 2.33 29.60
CA ARG A 39 18.08 3.19 28.59
C ARG A 39 19.02 4.00 27.69
N TYR A 40 20.24 4.24 28.16
CA TYR A 40 21.31 4.92 27.43
C TYR A 40 22.36 3.97 26.85
N GLY A 41 22.26 2.66 27.08
CA GLY A 41 23.23 1.67 26.59
C GLY A 41 23.32 1.66 25.06
N GLY A 42 22.21 1.89 24.36
CA GLY A 42 22.18 2.02 22.90
C GLY A 42 22.81 3.30 22.34
N LEU A 43 23.23 4.25 23.19
CA LEU A 43 23.86 5.50 22.78
C LEU A 43 25.39 5.37 22.62
N LEU A 44 26.01 4.36 23.24
CA LEU A 44 27.47 4.19 23.26
C LEU A 44 28.04 4.08 21.84
N LEU A 45 27.53 3.15 21.04
CA LEU A 45 28.04 2.89 19.69
C LEU A 45 27.77 4.05 18.70
N PRO A 46 26.59 4.69 18.68
CA PRO A 46 26.40 5.95 17.95
C PRO A 46 27.40 7.04 18.32
N VAL A 47 27.72 7.20 19.61
CA VAL A 47 28.70 8.21 20.06
C VAL A 47 30.11 7.86 19.59
N VAL A 48 30.53 6.59 19.70
CA VAL A 48 31.82 6.13 19.18
C VAL A 48 31.94 6.39 17.68
N LEU A 49 30.91 6.01 16.90
CA LEU A 49 30.86 6.27 15.46
C LEU A 49 30.84 7.76 15.14
N SER A 50 30.17 8.58 15.95
CA SER A 50 30.16 10.05 15.80
C SER A 50 31.54 10.66 16.06
N LEU A 51 32.30 10.15 17.03
CA LEU A 51 33.68 10.57 17.27
C LEU A 51 34.59 10.15 16.11
N MET A 52 34.41 8.94 15.57
CA MET A 52 35.11 8.51 14.35
C MET A 52 34.78 9.42 13.17
N TYR A 53 33.51 9.78 12.99
CA TYR A 53 33.08 10.75 11.98
C TYR A 53 33.78 12.10 12.17
N CYS A 54 33.79 12.66 13.38
CA CYS A 54 34.46 13.94 13.65
C CYS A 54 35.96 13.88 13.30
N ALA A 55 36.64 12.81 13.70
CA ALA A 55 38.06 12.62 13.39
C ALA A 55 38.28 12.51 11.86
N SER A 56 37.48 11.70 11.18
CA SER A 56 37.53 11.52 9.73
C SER A 56 37.24 12.83 8.99
N ALA A 57 36.24 13.59 9.43
CA ALA A 57 35.85 14.86 8.82
C ALA A 57 36.96 15.92 8.92
N LEU A 58 37.64 16.01 10.07
CA LEU A 58 38.74 16.95 10.23
C LEU A 58 39.91 16.66 9.27
N VAL A 59 40.18 15.38 9.01
CA VAL A 59 41.29 14.93 8.16
C VAL A 59 40.93 15.00 6.67
N HIS A 60 39.76 14.49 6.30
CA HIS A 60 39.42 14.25 4.90
C HIS A 60 38.54 15.35 4.27
N LEU A 61 37.54 15.90 4.99
CA LEU A 61 36.68 16.93 4.39
C LEU A 61 37.40 18.28 4.20
N SER A 62 38.40 18.58 5.02
CA SER A 62 39.14 19.85 4.94
C SER A 62 40.03 19.96 3.70
N SER A 63 40.41 18.81 3.13
CA SER A 63 41.31 18.71 1.96
C SER A 63 40.60 18.19 0.70
N ALA A 64 39.37 17.71 0.83
CA ALA A 64 38.59 17.19 -0.29
C ALA A 64 38.15 18.31 -1.25
N ASN A 65 38.18 18.00 -2.55
CA ASN A 65 37.62 18.87 -3.58
C ASN A 65 36.10 18.63 -3.67
N GLY A 66 35.30 19.67 -3.42
CA GLY A 66 33.84 19.59 -3.53
C GLY A 66 33.12 20.46 -2.50
N GLY A 67 31.84 20.16 -2.28
CA GLY A 67 30.95 20.99 -1.46
C GLY A 67 29.49 20.53 -1.52
N PHE A 68 28.62 21.19 -0.76
CA PHE A 68 27.21 20.81 -0.57
C PHE A 68 26.20 21.73 -1.28
N ASP A 69 26.69 22.68 -2.07
CA ASP A 69 25.92 23.74 -2.74
C ASP A 69 25.42 23.32 -4.14
N SER A 70 26.01 22.32 -4.76
CA SER A 70 25.59 21.78 -6.05
C SER A 70 25.79 20.26 -6.15
N LEU A 71 25.02 19.59 -7.02
CA LEU A 71 25.17 18.14 -7.25
C LEU A 71 26.57 17.79 -7.77
N ALA A 72 27.16 18.61 -8.62
CA ALA A 72 28.52 18.41 -9.14
C ALA A 72 29.57 18.45 -8.01
N ASN A 73 29.41 19.38 -7.07
CA ASN A 73 30.29 19.48 -5.91
C ASN A 73 30.13 18.30 -4.94
N VAL A 74 28.90 17.80 -4.77
CA VAL A 74 28.64 16.59 -3.96
C VAL A 74 29.26 15.37 -4.62
N LEU A 75 29.11 15.20 -5.95
CA LEU A 75 29.74 14.11 -6.69
C LEU A 75 31.28 14.13 -6.58
N SER A 76 31.88 15.31 -6.50
CA SER A 76 33.32 15.45 -6.31
C SER A 76 33.78 14.93 -4.94
N LEU A 77 32.99 15.15 -3.88
CA LEU A 77 33.25 14.56 -2.56
C LEU A 77 33.16 13.02 -2.59
N PHE A 78 32.21 12.45 -3.35
CA PHE A 78 32.09 10.99 -3.50
C PHE A 78 33.18 10.35 -4.37
N ALA A 79 33.96 11.15 -5.09
CA ALA A 79 35.13 10.66 -5.83
C ALA A 79 36.39 10.59 -4.95
N ASP A 80 36.37 11.20 -3.77
CA ASP A 80 37.44 11.12 -2.77
C ASP A 80 37.14 10.01 -1.76
N ASP A 81 38.06 9.06 -1.61
CA ASP A 81 37.89 7.89 -0.73
C ASP A 81 37.70 8.31 0.74
N GLY A 82 38.41 9.35 1.17
CA GLY A 82 38.36 9.86 2.54
C GLY A 82 37.02 10.52 2.86
N ALA A 83 36.57 11.43 2.01
CA ALA A 83 35.28 12.10 2.15
C ALA A 83 34.11 11.12 2.01
N THR A 84 34.21 10.14 1.10
CA THR A 84 33.24 9.05 0.95
C THR A 84 33.13 8.21 2.23
N LEU A 85 34.28 7.79 2.79
CA LEU A 85 34.32 7.10 4.08
C LEU A 85 33.67 7.96 5.17
N THR A 86 34.00 9.25 5.25
CA THR A 86 33.41 10.14 6.26
C THR A 86 31.88 10.20 6.13
N GLY A 87 31.37 10.33 4.90
CA GLY A 87 29.92 10.26 4.63
C GLY A 87 29.31 8.92 5.02
N TRP A 88 30.01 7.81 4.81
CA TRP A 88 29.54 6.49 5.22
C TRP A 88 29.45 6.34 6.75
N VAL A 89 30.49 6.76 7.48
CA VAL A 89 30.49 6.74 8.95
C VAL A 89 29.39 7.64 9.51
N HIS A 90 29.10 8.77 8.85
CA HIS A 90 27.96 9.62 9.19
C HIS A 90 26.63 8.86 9.14
N TYR A 91 26.37 8.12 8.05
CA TYR A 91 25.15 7.31 7.92
C TYR A 91 25.05 6.25 9.02
N LEU A 92 26.12 5.47 9.25
CA LEU A 92 26.14 4.45 10.31
C LEU A 92 25.86 5.04 11.70
N ALA A 93 26.48 6.17 12.02
CA ALA A 93 26.30 6.86 13.30
C ALA A 93 24.86 7.37 13.46
N PHE A 94 24.35 8.09 12.46
CA PHE A 94 23.06 8.76 12.54
C PHE A 94 21.90 7.77 12.47
N ASP A 95 21.96 6.76 11.60
CA ASP A 95 20.89 5.76 11.48
C ASP A 95 20.77 4.91 12.75
N LEU A 96 21.90 4.52 13.37
CA LEU A 96 21.88 3.80 14.63
C LEU A 96 21.37 4.68 15.79
N PHE A 97 21.72 5.97 15.79
CA PHE A 97 21.16 6.95 16.73
C PHE A 97 19.64 7.10 16.58
N VAL A 98 19.14 7.19 15.34
CA VAL A 98 17.70 7.21 15.06
C VAL A 98 17.06 5.91 15.54
N GLY A 99 17.66 4.74 15.26
CA GLY A 99 17.21 3.44 15.75
C GLY A 99 17.05 3.41 17.28
N TRP A 100 18.02 3.94 18.02
CA TRP A 100 17.93 4.10 19.47
C TRP A 100 16.79 5.03 19.90
N CYS A 101 16.61 6.17 19.23
CA CYS A 101 15.49 7.08 19.47
C CYS A 101 14.13 6.39 19.26
N LEU A 102 13.98 5.64 18.15
CA LEU A 102 12.77 4.89 17.82
C LEU A 102 12.45 3.84 18.89
N ALA A 103 13.47 3.08 19.31
CA ALA A 103 13.34 2.07 20.35
C ALA A 103 12.84 2.69 21.66
N ARG A 104 13.48 3.76 22.13
CA ARG A 104 13.15 4.42 23.40
C ARG A 104 11.77 5.06 23.36
N HIS A 105 11.48 5.82 22.31
CA HIS A 105 10.18 6.45 22.14
C HIS A 105 9.08 5.38 21.99
N GLY A 106 9.35 4.28 21.26
CA GLY A 106 8.39 3.21 21.05
C GLY A 106 8.03 2.45 22.33
N ILE A 107 9.04 2.07 23.13
CA ILE A 107 8.83 1.43 24.43
C ILE A 107 8.07 2.36 25.37
N ALA A 108 8.48 3.64 25.48
CA ALA A 108 7.86 4.61 26.38
C ALA A 108 6.38 4.87 26.03
N ASN A 109 6.01 4.81 24.75
CA ASN A 109 4.63 4.97 24.29
C ASN A 109 3.89 3.62 24.16
N GLY A 110 4.49 2.51 24.60
CA GLY A 110 3.89 1.18 24.63
C GLY A 110 3.60 0.56 23.27
N LEU A 111 4.25 1.00 22.18
CA LEU A 111 4.10 0.38 20.85
C LEU A 111 4.43 -1.12 20.90
N ASN A 112 3.78 -1.92 20.06
CA ASN A 112 4.07 -3.34 19.98
C ASN A 112 5.53 -3.54 19.54
N ARG A 113 6.31 -4.23 20.39
CA ARG A 113 7.75 -4.47 20.20
C ARG A 113 8.05 -5.13 18.85
N LEU A 114 7.18 -6.03 18.39
CA LEU A 114 7.33 -6.70 17.09
C LEU A 114 7.21 -5.74 15.90
N LEU A 115 6.45 -4.66 16.03
CA LEU A 115 6.31 -3.64 14.97
C LEU A 115 7.54 -2.72 14.88
N LEU A 116 8.39 -2.69 15.92
CA LEU A 116 9.64 -1.91 15.90
C LEU A 116 10.74 -2.62 15.12
N ILE A 117 10.75 -3.95 15.04
CA ILE A 117 11.73 -4.74 14.29
C ILE A 117 11.80 -4.33 12.81
N PRO A 118 10.69 -4.29 12.03
CA PRO A 118 10.76 -3.83 10.64
C PRO A 118 11.15 -2.36 10.53
N CYS A 119 10.83 -1.51 11.52
CA CYS A 119 11.31 -0.13 11.55
C CYS A 119 12.83 -0.08 11.69
N PHE A 120 13.42 -0.93 12.53
CA PHE A 120 14.87 -1.01 12.71
C PHE A 120 15.57 -1.51 11.45
N LEU A 121 15.07 -2.59 10.85
CA LEU A 121 15.63 -3.12 9.61
C LEU A 121 15.62 -2.06 8.49
N LEU A 122 14.51 -1.33 8.34
CA LEU A 122 14.40 -0.27 7.36
C LEU A 122 15.23 0.98 7.72
N THR A 123 15.42 1.29 9.00
CA THR A 123 16.32 2.39 9.39
C THR A 123 17.77 2.00 9.14
N PHE A 124 18.13 0.73 9.35
CA PHE A 124 19.48 0.24 9.10
C PHE A 124 19.84 0.21 7.60
N MET A 125 18.89 -0.16 6.73
CA MET A 125 19.14 -0.25 5.29
C MET A 125 18.82 1.05 4.54
N LEU A 126 17.85 1.80 5.02
CA LEU A 126 17.22 2.93 4.33
C LEU A 126 16.81 4.02 5.34
N GLY A 127 17.71 4.43 6.26
CA GLY A 127 17.53 5.43 7.33
C GLY A 127 16.16 6.11 7.44
N PRO A 128 15.85 7.08 6.56
CA PRO A 128 14.58 7.83 6.59
C PRO A 128 13.30 6.98 6.44
N VAL A 129 13.36 5.87 5.71
CA VAL A 129 12.21 4.97 5.46
C VAL A 129 11.77 4.27 6.73
N GLY A 130 12.71 3.81 7.56
CA GLY A 130 12.38 3.20 8.85
C GLY A 130 11.78 4.18 9.84
N LEU A 131 12.28 5.42 9.87
CA LEU A 131 11.69 6.53 10.64
C LEU A 131 10.26 6.83 10.17
N LEU A 132 10.04 6.90 8.85
CA LEU A 132 8.72 7.14 8.28
C LEU A 132 7.72 6.05 8.69
N LEU A 133 8.11 4.77 8.57
CA LEU A 133 7.27 3.64 9.01
C LEU A 133 6.90 3.78 10.49
N TYR A 134 7.87 4.11 11.34
CA TYR A 134 7.62 4.33 12.76
C TYR A 134 6.60 5.44 13.01
N CYS A 135 6.72 6.58 12.32
CA CYS A 135 5.78 7.70 12.43
C CYS A 135 4.35 7.27 12.06
N ILE A 136 4.18 6.49 10.99
CA ILE A 136 2.87 5.94 10.58
C ILE A 136 2.28 5.09 11.71
N LEU A 137 3.07 4.16 12.26
CA LEU A 137 2.62 3.25 13.32
C LEU A 137 2.23 4.01 14.59
N PHE A 138 3.01 5.01 14.96
CA PHE A 138 2.75 5.84 16.14
C PHE A 138 1.47 6.68 15.99
N VAL A 139 1.32 7.37 14.85
CA VAL A 139 0.10 8.15 14.56
C VAL A 139 -1.13 7.24 14.54
N SER A 140 -1.01 6.08 13.88
CA SER A 140 -2.07 5.07 13.84
C SER A 140 -2.52 4.66 15.24
N ARG A 141 -1.59 4.37 16.15
CA ARG A 141 -1.90 4.02 17.55
C ARG A 141 -2.64 5.15 18.27
N LYS A 142 -2.17 6.39 18.12
CA LYS A 142 -2.75 7.56 18.78
C LYS A 142 -4.19 7.79 18.31
N ILE A 143 -4.45 7.56 17.02
CA ILE A 143 -5.79 7.56 16.43
C ILE A 143 -6.68 6.52 17.14
N VAL A 144 -6.24 5.26 17.31
CA VAL A 144 -7.03 4.22 18.02
C VAL A 144 -7.43 4.65 19.43
N SER A 145 -6.49 5.24 20.18
CA SER A 145 -6.73 5.64 21.57
C SER A 145 -7.86 6.67 21.70
N LEU A 146 -8.12 7.46 20.64
CA LEU A 146 -9.17 8.47 20.61
C LEU A 146 -10.54 7.90 20.23
N ASN A 147 -10.62 6.63 19.83
CA ASN A 147 -11.84 5.99 19.32
C ASN A 147 -12.78 5.46 20.43
N GLY A 148 -12.35 5.45 21.69
CA GLY A 148 -13.08 4.80 22.80
C GLY A 148 -14.42 5.42 23.23
N GLN A 149 -14.91 6.47 22.56
CA GLN A 149 -16.15 7.19 22.92
C GLN A 149 -16.96 7.62 21.68
N ARG A 150 -17.07 6.78 20.65
CA ARG A 150 -17.57 7.19 19.32
C ARG A 150 -18.97 6.65 18.99
N SER A 151 -19.85 7.53 18.53
CA SER A 151 -21.14 7.18 17.91
C SER A 151 -21.06 7.32 16.39
N VAL A 152 -21.00 6.19 15.69
CA VAL A 152 -20.84 6.08 14.22
C VAL A 152 -21.83 6.97 13.45
N ALA A 153 -23.06 7.11 13.96
CA ALA A 153 -24.13 7.86 13.29
C ALA A 153 -23.89 9.38 13.22
N SER A 154 -23.05 9.92 14.12
CA SER A 154 -22.73 11.36 14.20
C SER A 154 -21.45 11.75 13.48
N ASP A 155 -20.73 10.77 12.93
CA ASP A 155 -19.41 10.98 12.40
C ASP A 155 -19.38 11.43 10.94
N SER A 156 -18.49 12.38 10.63
CA SER A 156 -18.11 12.70 9.25
C SER A 156 -17.59 11.46 8.50
N LEU A 157 -17.76 11.41 7.17
CA LEU A 157 -17.31 10.30 6.32
C LEU A 157 -15.84 9.91 6.54
N TRP A 158 -14.94 10.89 6.61
CA TRP A 158 -13.51 10.64 6.84
C TRP A 158 -13.25 9.92 8.15
N ARG A 159 -13.94 10.31 9.24
CA ARG A 159 -13.85 9.57 10.49
C ARG A 159 -14.35 8.14 10.32
N GLN A 160 -15.47 7.91 9.62
CA GLN A 160 -15.99 6.56 9.42
C GLN A 160 -15.00 5.67 8.65
N MET A 161 -14.30 6.21 7.66
CA MET A 161 -13.21 5.54 6.95
C MET A 161 -12.00 5.24 7.86
N LEU A 162 -11.58 6.20 8.69
CA LEU A 162 -10.39 6.08 9.54
C LEU A 162 -10.57 5.13 10.74
N PHE A 163 -11.81 4.98 11.21
CA PHE A 163 -12.11 4.31 12.48
C PHE A 163 -13.03 3.08 12.33
N GLY A 164 -13.35 2.69 11.09
CA GLY A 164 -14.04 1.44 10.80
C GLY A 164 -13.15 0.23 11.08
N GLN A 165 -12.59 -0.41 10.07
CA GLN A 165 -11.58 -1.43 10.29
C GLN A 165 -10.21 -0.78 10.30
N LEU A 166 -9.72 -0.45 11.48
CA LEU A 166 -8.48 0.31 11.66
C LEU A 166 -7.30 -0.24 10.84
N SER A 167 -7.11 -1.55 10.80
CA SER A 167 -6.01 -2.15 10.02
C SER A 167 -6.12 -1.83 8.52
N LEU A 168 -7.33 -1.83 7.96
CA LEU A 168 -7.58 -1.44 6.58
C LEU A 168 -7.39 0.06 6.39
N ALA A 169 -7.88 0.89 7.32
CA ALA A 169 -7.68 2.33 7.28
C ALA A 169 -6.19 2.71 7.28
N ASN A 170 -5.40 2.10 8.16
CA ASN A 170 -3.96 2.31 8.23
C ASN A 170 -3.25 1.83 6.96
N CYS A 171 -3.69 0.71 6.39
CA CYS A 171 -3.18 0.24 5.09
C CYS A 171 -3.44 1.28 4.00
N GLY A 172 -4.66 1.81 3.90
CA GLY A 172 -5.01 2.86 2.94
C GLY A 172 -4.22 4.16 3.15
N LEU A 173 -4.05 4.60 4.39
CA LEU A 173 -3.22 5.77 4.71
C LEU A 173 -1.74 5.56 4.35
N ALA A 174 -1.20 4.36 4.62
CA ALA A 174 0.18 4.03 4.26
C ALA A 174 0.37 4.05 2.73
N LEU A 175 -0.60 3.52 1.97
CA LEU A 175 -0.59 3.57 0.51
C LEU A 175 -0.67 5.01 -0.02
N LEU A 176 -1.46 5.88 0.59
CA LEU A 176 -1.47 7.32 0.26
C LEU A 176 -0.15 8.00 0.61
N LEU A 177 0.49 7.60 1.71
CA LEU A 177 1.75 8.21 2.15
C LEU A 177 2.94 7.83 1.27
N ILE A 178 2.94 6.67 0.63
CA ILE A 178 3.99 6.32 -0.34
C ILE A 178 3.80 7.01 -1.70
N MET A 179 2.60 7.54 -2.00
CA MET A 179 2.34 8.15 -3.31
C MET A 179 3.25 9.34 -3.64
N PRO A 180 3.56 10.29 -2.74
CA PRO A 180 4.53 11.35 -3.01
C PRO A 180 5.91 10.81 -3.43
N ALA A 181 6.38 9.73 -2.80
CA ALA A 181 7.65 9.11 -3.17
C ALA A 181 7.57 8.47 -4.57
N LEU A 182 6.47 7.80 -4.89
CA LEU A 182 6.24 7.25 -6.23
C LEU A 182 6.10 8.34 -7.31
N ALA A 183 5.48 9.48 -6.97
CA ALA A 183 5.36 10.63 -7.86
C ALA A 183 6.71 11.31 -8.10
N LEU A 184 7.57 11.38 -7.08
CA LEU A 184 8.94 11.85 -7.23
C LEU A 184 9.75 10.90 -8.12
N ALA A 185 9.61 9.58 -7.92
CA ALA A 185 10.24 8.59 -8.78
C ALA A 185 9.77 8.72 -10.25
N LEU A 186 8.47 8.92 -10.48
CA LEU A 186 7.91 9.23 -11.80
C LEU A 186 8.53 10.49 -12.43
N ALA A 187 8.80 11.52 -11.63
CA ALA A 187 9.41 12.77 -12.12
C ALA A 187 10.91 12.64 -12.41
N MET A 188 11.61 11.73 -11.74
CA MET A 188 13.07 11.55 -11.84
C MET A 188 13.48 10.47 -12.86
N ASP A 189 12.63 9.49 -13.11
CA ASP A 189 12.95 8.33 -13.94
C ASP A 189 12.18 8.39 -15.27
N THR A 190 12.90 8.51 -16.37
CA THR A 190 12.34 8.65 -17.72
C THR A 190 12.12 7.30 -18.42
N ARG A 191 12.47 6.17 -17.79
CA ARG A 191 12.34 4.85 -18.42
C ARG A 191 10.87 4.50 -18.69
N THR A 192 10.65 3.79 -19.79
CA THR A 192 9.32 3.36 -20.22
C THR A 192 9.28 1.87 -20.54
N VAL A 193 8.15 1.23 -20.25
CA VAL A 193 7.81 -0.12 -20.72
C VAL A 193 6.56 0.01 -21.57
N LEU A 194 6.63 -0.42 -22.83
CA LEU A 194 5.56 -0.21 -23.83
C LEU A 194 5.16 1.26 -23.96
N GLU A 195 6.15 2.17 -24.05
CA GLU A 195 5.98 3.63 -24.16
C GLU A 195 5.27 4.31 -22.96
N ILE A 196 5.02 3.57 -21.88
CA ILE A 196 4.45 4.09 -20.64
C ILE A 196 5.52 4.13 -19.57
N ASN A 197 5.63 5.25 -18.86
CA ASN A 197 6.58 5.38 -17.74
C ASN A 197 6.36 4.28 -16.68
N VAL A 198 7.47 3.69 -16.23
CA VAL A 198 7.50 2.52 -15.34
C VAL A 198 6.78 2.76 -13.99
N TRP A 199 6.73 4.00 -13.51
CA TRP A 199 6.14 4.35 -12.21
C TRP A 199 4.62 4.57 -12.24
N TRP A 200 4.01 4.71 -13.42
CA TRP A 200 2.56 4.89 -13.53
C TRP A 200 1.77 3.73 -12.93
N LYS A 201 2.27 2.51 -13.08
CA LYS A 201 1.58 1.32 -12.60
C LYS A 201 1.59 1.24 -11.07
N PRO A 202 2.73 1.35 -10.36
CA PRO A 202 2.75 1.49 -8.91
C PRO A 202 1.82 2.59 -8.38
N ILE A 203 1.80 3.77 -9.01
CA ILE A 203 0.93 4.89 -8.59
C ILE A 203 -0.55 4.52 -8.68
N LYS A 204 -0.99 3.95 -9.81
CA LYS A 204 -2.39 3.56 -10.01
C LYS A 204 -2.81 2.46 -9.03
N PHE A 205 -1.94 1.48 -8.78
CA PHE A 205 -2.21 0.41 -7.81
C PHE A 205 -2.26 0.95 -6.37
N ALA A 206 -1.30 1.79 -5.96
CA ALA A 206 -1.31 2.41 -4.64
C ALA A 206 -2.59 3.21 -4.40
N PHE A 207 -2.99 4.05 -5.37
CA PHE A 207 -4.22 4.84 -5.29
C PHE A 207 -5.48 3.95 -5.25
N ALA A 208 -5.61 2.98 -6.16
CA ALA A 208 -6.77 2.10 -6.21
C ALA A 208 -6.92 1.26 -4.93
N LEU A 209 -5.81 0.70 -4.41
CA LEU A 209 -5.81 -0.08 -3.18
C LEU A 209 -6.06 0.78 -1.94
N ALA A 210 -5.63 2.05 -1.94
CA ALA A 210 -5.96 2.99 -0.88
C ALA A 210 -7.46 3.27 -0.83
N VAL A 211 -8.07 3.59 -1.98
CA VAL A 211 -9.53 3.78 -2.09
C VAL A 211 -10.28 2.51 -1.68
N TYR A 212 -9.84 1.34 -2.14
CA TYR A 212 -10.45 0.05 -1.79
C TYR A 212 -10.43 -0.23 -0.29
N THR A 213 -9.27 -0.10 0.35
CA THR A 213 -9.12 -0.40 1.79
C THR A 213 -9.82 0.62 2.68
N LEU A 214 -9.80 1.91 2.34
CA LEU A 214 -10.55 2.95 3.06
C LEU A 214 -12.06 2.76 2.92
N THR A 215 -12.52 2.36 1.74
CA THR A 215 -13.95 2.06 1.49
C THR A 215 -14.40 0.83 2.28
N LEU A 216 -13.62 -0.25 2.30
CA LEU A 216 -13.97 -1.43 3.09
C LEU A 216 -13.81 -1.22 4.60
N SER A 217 -12.88 -0.36 5.01
CA SER A 217 -12.84 0.14 6.39
C SER A 217 -14.14 0.86 6.73
N TRP A 218 -14.59 1.78 5.88
CA TRP A 218 -15.87 2.47 6.09
C TRP A 218 -17.04 1.48 6.18
N TYR A 219 -17.15 0.54 5.24
CA TYR A 219 -18.25 -0.42 5.23
C TYR A 219 -18.22 -1.40 6.41
N SER A 220 -17.06 -1.64 7.03
CA SER A 220 -16.99 -2.49 8.21
C SER A 220 -17.73 -1.92 9.42
N ASN A 221 -18.09 -0.63 9.41
CA ASN A 221 -18.93 -0.03 10.46
C ASN A 221 -20.37 -0.58 10.45
N TYR A 222 -20.79 -1.23 9.36
CA TYR A 222 -22.13 -1.82 9.22
C TYR A 222 -22.14 -3.34 9.44
N LEU A 223 -21.02 -3.92 9.87
CA LEU A 223 -20.94 -5.33 10.26
C LEU A 223 -21.44 -5.53 11.70
N PRO A 224 -21.96 -6.72 12.05
CA PRO A 224 -22.30 -7.03 13.44
C PRO A 224 -21.03 -7.04 14.30
N ASP A 225 -21.12 -6.62 15.55
CA ASP A 225 -19.96 -6.59 16.47
C ASP A 225 -19.32 -7.97 16.64
N SER A 226 -20.12 -9.03 16.64
CA SER A 226 -19.65 -10.42 16.70
C SER A 226 -18.82 -10.82 15.47
N TRP A 227 -19.13 -10.26 14.30
CA TRP A 227 -18.36 -10.48 13.07
C TRP A 227 -17.08 -9.65 13.08
N ARG A 228 -17.20 -8.35 13.39
CA ARG A 228 -16.09 -7.38 13.38
C ARG A 228 -15.02 -7.73 14.41
N SER A 229 -15.41 -8.21 15.59
CA SER A 229 -14.49 -8.67 16.63
C SER A 229 -13.97 -10.11 16.43
N SER A 230 -14.51 -10.86 15.46
CA SER A 230 -14.13 -12.26 15.27
C SER A 230 -12.66 -12.42 14.86
N LYS A 231 -11.98 -13.41 15.45
CA LYS A 231 -10.58 -13.74 15.09
C LYS A 231 -10.44 -14.14 13.62
N ARG A 232 -11.45 -14.78 13.04
CA ARG A 232 -11.46 -15.21 11.63
C ARG A 232 -11.46 -14.02 10.67
N TYR A 233 -12.37 -13.06 10.89
CA TYR A 233 -12.41 -11.84 10.08
C TYR A 233 -11.13 -11.02 10.22
N ASN A 234 -10.66 -10.80 11.45
CA ASN A 234 -9.43 -10.04 11.68
C ASN A 234 -8.18 -10.74 11.11
N GLY A 235 -8.09 -12.07 11.22
CA GLY A 235 -7.02 -12.85 10.58
C GLY A 235 -7.06 -12.72 9.05
N PHE A 236 -8.25 -12.77 8.45
CA PHE A 236 -8.39 -12.58 7.00
C PHE A 236 -8.03 -11.16 6.55
N VAL A 237 -8.41 -10.13 7.31
CA VAL A 237 -7.97 -8.75 7.07
C VAL A 237 -6.45 -8.64 7.06
N VAL A 238 -5.75 -9.32 7.99
CA VAL A 238 -4.27 -9.35 7.99
C VAL A 238 -3.72 -10.01 6.74
N ILE A 239 -4.28 -11.16 6.32
CA ILE A 239 -3.88 -11.85 5.09
C ILE A 239 -4.02 -10.91 3.86
N VAL A 240 -5.11 -10.16 3.79
CA VAL A 240 -5.35 -9.19 2.71
C VAL A 240 -4.35 -8.04 2.75
N ILE A 241 -4.04 -7.49 3.92
CA ILE A 241 -3.02 -6.43 4.08
C ILE A 241 -1.64 -6.93 3.66
N VAL A 242 -1.27 -8.16 4.05
CA VAL A 242 -0.02 -8.78 3.61
C VAL A 242 -0.01 -8.98 2.09
N SER A 243 -1.13 -9.41 1.51
CA SER A 243 -1.30 -9.56 0.06
C SER A 243 -1.12 -8.22 -0.67
N ILE A 244 -1.70 -7.13 -0.15
CA ILE A 244 -1.49 -5.76 -0.65
C ILE A 244 -0.02 -5.35 -0.57
N ALA A 245 0.64 -5.64 0.56
CA ALA A 245 2.04 -5.29 0.74
C ALA A 245 2.93 -6.02 -0.27
N LEU A 246 2.73 -7.33 -0.45
CA LEU A 246 3.43 -8.12 -1.47
C LEU A 246 3.15 -7.58 -2.88
N GLU A 247 1.89 -7.26 -3.18
CA GLU A 247 1.46 -6.67 -4.46
C GLU A 247 2.09 -5.29 -4.72
N MET A 248 2.41 -4.52 -3.68
CA MET A 248 3.12 -3.24 -3.87
C MET A 248 4.62 -3.42 -4.00
N ILE A 249 5.23 -4.28 -3.18
CA ILE A 249 6.69 -4.51 -3.16
C ILE A 249 7.19 -4.91 -4.55
N TRP A 250 6.57 -5.91 -5.14
CA TRP A 250 7.01 -6.45 -6.41
C TRP A 250 6.70 -5.52 -7.62
N LEU A 251 5.60 -4.74 -7.57
CA LEU A 251 5.29 -3.72 -8.59
C LEU A 251 6.35 -2.61 -8.58
N ILE A 252 6.72 -2.14 -7.38
CA ILE A 252 7.77 -1.15 -7.19
C ILE A 252 9.13 -1.72 -7.61
N TYR A 253 9.41 -2.99 -7.27
CA TYR A 253 10.64 -3.66 -7.66
C TYR A 253 10.76 -3.78 -9.18
N ALA A 254 9.72 -4.26 -9.87
CA ALA A 254 9.71 -4.32 -11.34
C ALA A 254 9.90 -2.93 -11.97
N ALA A 255 9.23 -1.90 -11.44
CA ALA A 255 9.41 -0.52 -11.89
C ALA A 255 10.85 -0.02 -11.69
N SER A 256 11.47 -0.34 -10.55
CA SER A 256 12.87 0.04 -10.28
C SER A 256 13.86 -0.59 -11.26
N LEU A 257 13.56 -1.79 -11.77
CA LEU A 257 14.36 -2.47 -12.80
C LEU A 257 14.07 -1.96 -14.22
N GLY A 258 13.00 -1.17 -14.41
CA GLY A 258 12.54 -0.78 -15.73
C GLY A 258 11.88 -1.92 -16.50
N GLU A 259 11.33 -2.90 -15.78
CA GLU A 259 10.82 -4.16 -16.30
C GLU A 259 9.29 -4.23 -16.18
N ALA A 260 8.66 -5.04 -17.05
CA ALA A 260 7.24 -5.32 -16.90
C ALA A 260 6.99 -6.15 -15.63
N ALA A 261 6.04 -5.74 -14.78
CA ALA A 261 5.65 -6.54 -13.61
C ALA A 261 4.76 -7.74 -13.98
N HIS A 262 3.94 -7.62 -15.03
CA HIS A 262 3.06 -8.68 -15.48
C HIS A 262 3.57 -9.25 -16.80
N PHE A 263 3.38 -10.55 -17.01
CA PHE A 263 3.76 -11.24 -18.25
C PHE A 263 5.27 -11.24 -18.56
N ASN A 264 6.11 -10.84 -17.60
CA ASN A 264 7.56 -10.95 -17.72
C ASN A 264 7.95 -12.40 -17.48
N ARG A 265 8.38 -13.09 -18.54
CA ARG A 265 8.77 -14.51 -18.51
C ARG A 265 10.27 -14.73 -18.58
N SER A 266 11.03 -13.67 -18.83
CA SER A 266 12.49 -13.73 -18.99
C SER A 266 13.23 -13.45 -17.68
N HIS A 267 12.65 -12.63 -16.79
CA HIS A 267 13.35 -12.24 -15.56
C HIS A 267 13.32 -13.36 -14.50
N PRO A 268 14.48 -13.79 -13.95
CA PRO A 268 14.58 -14.93 -13.03
C PRO A 268 13.71 -14.83 -11.79
N VAL A 269 13.48 -13.60 -11.30
CA VAL A 269 12.67 -13.34 -10.11
C VAL A 269 11.21 -13.00 -10.44
N LEU A 270 10.92 -12.29 -11.54
CA LEU A 270 9.56 -11.79 -11.80
C LEU A 270 8.69 -12.85 -12.49
N ALA A 271 9.29 -13.70 -13.33
CA ALA A 271 8.58 -14.78 -14.01
C ALA A 271 7.89 -15.77 -13.06
N PRO A 272 8.55 -16.34 -12.03
CA PRO A 272 7.88 -17.26 -11.11
C PRO A 272 6.85 -16.58 -10.20
N THR A 273 6.93 -15.26 -10.02
CA THR A 273 5.95 -14.52 -9.21
C THR A 273 4.62 -14.30 -9.93
N TYR A 274 4.59 -14.35 -11.26
CA TYR A 274 3.40 -14.03 -12.05
C TYR A 274 2.17 -14.91 -11.70
N PRO A 275 2.26 -16.26 -11.58
CA PRO A 275 1.11 -17.07 -11.18
C PRO A 275 0.61 -16.77 -9.76
N MET A 276 1.51 -16.39 -8.85
CA MET A 276 1.15 -16.04 -7.46
C MET A 276 0.29 -14.79 -7.40
N MET A 277 0.45 -13.87 -8.36
CA MET A 277 -0.39 -12.68 -8.45
C MET A 277 -1.87 -12.98 -8.58
N GLY A 278 -2.24 -13.96 -9.42
CA GLY A 278 -3.63 -14.30 -9.63
C GLY A 278 -4.28 -14.72 -8.31
N ILE A 279 -3.55 -15.49 -7.51
CA ILE A 279 -3.96 -15.91 -6.17
C ILE A 279 -4.06 -14.69 -5.23
N ILE A 280 -3.04 -13.82 -5.20
CA ILE A 280 -3.03 -12.60 -4.38
C ILE A 280 -4.22 -11.69 -4.75
N ALA A 281 -4.49 -11.49 -6.03
CA ALA A 281 -5.60 -10.69 -6.52
C ALA A 281 -6.97 -11.27 -6.11
N VAL A 282 -7.13 -12.59 -6.17
CA VAL A 282 -8.34 -13.28 -5.68
C VAL A 282 -8.50 -13.08 -4.16
N ILE A 283 -7.43 -13.26 -3.38
CA ILE A 283 -7.46 -13.05 -1.92
C ILE A 283 -7.86 -11.61 -1.58
N LEU A 284 -7.25 -10.64 -2.27
CA LEU A 284 -7.44 -9.22 -2.02
C LEU A 284 -8.88 -8.80 -2.35
N THR A 285 -9.41 -9.25 -3.49
CA THR A 285 -10.80 -8.98 -3.90
C THR A 285 -11.83 -9.73 -3.06
N ALA A 286 -11.49 -10.91 -2.51
CA ALA A 286 -12.38 -11.68 -1.63
C ALA A 286 -12.73 -10.95 -0.32
N LEU A 287 -12.00 -9.91 0.08
CA LEU A 287 -12.41 -9.06 1.21
C LEU A 287 -13.76 -8.38 0.96
N SER A 288 -14.03 -7.91 -0.27
CA SER A 288 -15.33 -7.35 -0.63
C SER A 288 -16.45 -8.38 -0.43
N LEU A 289 -16.25 -9.63 -0.88
CA LEU A 289 -17.18 -10.75 -0.66
C LEU A 289 -17.45 -10.98 0.84
N VAL A 290 -16.39 -11.08 1.65
CA VAL A 290 -16.51 -11.36 3.10
C VAL A 290 -17.25 -10.24 3.83
N VAL A 291 -16.96 -8.97 3.52
CA VAL A 291 -17.68 -7.82 4.09
C VAL A 291 -19.12 -7.80 3.61
N GLY A 292 -19.38 -8.07 2.33
CA GLY A 292 -20.72 -8.13 1.75
C GLY A 292 -21.60 -9.18 2.42
N MET A 293 -21.09 -10.40 2.61
CA MET A 293 -21.79 -11.45 3.36
C MET A 293 -22.08 -11.06 4.81
N GLY A 294 -21.13 -10.39 5.47
CA GLY A 294 -21.31 -9.90 6.84
C GLY A 294 -22.42 -8.85 6.95
N VAL A 295 -22.48 -7.90 5.99
CA VAL A 295 -23.54 -6.89 5.93
C VAL A 295 -24.91 -7.53 5.71
N LEU A 296 -25.02 -8.54 4.84
CA LEU A 296 -26.29 -9.23 4.60
C LEU A 296 -26.79 -10.04 5.81
N ARG A 297 -25.87 -10.49 6.68
CA ARG A 297 -26.19 -11.20 7.93
C ARG A 297 -26.47 -10.28 9.12
N SER A 298 -26.43 -8.96 8.90
CA SER A 298 -26.66 -7.98 9.95
C SER A 298 -28.15 -7.75 10.16
N ASN A 299 -28.68 -8.15 11.31
CA ASN A 299 -30.10 -7.92 11.64
C ASN A 299 -30.37 -6.50 12.14
N HIS A 300 -29.34 -5.78 12.59
CA HIS A 300 -29.43 -4.41 13.10
C HIS A 300 -28.33 -3.56 12.47
N THR A 301 -28.65 -2.83 11.40
CA THR A 301 -27.78 -1.79 10.86
C THR A 301 -28.47 -0.43 10.97
N ALA A 302 -27.68 0.64 11.05
CA ALA A 302 -28.21 2.00 10.94
C ALA A 302 -28.65 2.35 9.49
N LEU A 303 -28.48 1.42 8.54
CA LEU A 303 -28.83 1.63 7.14
C LEU A 303 -30.30 1.31 6.90
N ARG A 304 -30.91 2.03 5.96
CA ARG A 304 -32.22 1.66 5.41
C ARG A 304 -32.10 0.29 4.73
N PRO A 305 -33.14 -0.58 4.78
CA PRO A 305 -33.07 -1.95 4.27
C PRO A 305 -32.57 -2.05 2.82
N ILE A 306 -33.09 -1.22 1.90
CA ILE A 306 -32.64 -1.20 0.49
C ILE A 306 -31.14 -0.89 0.40
N THR A 307 -30.66 0.10 1.16
CA THR A 307 -29.24 0.46 1.18
C THR A 307 -28.37 -0.67 1.71
N GLN A 308 -28.81 -1.35 2.76
CA GLN A 308 -28.09 -2.50 3.32
C GLN A 308 -27.98 -3.64 2.31
N TYR A 309 -29.08 -4.01 1.65
CA TYR A 309 -29.07 -5.07 0.65
C TYR A 309 -28.24 -4.69 -0.59
N SER A 310 -28.36 -3.45 -1.07
CA SER A 310 -27.52 -2.96 -2.18
C SER A 310 -26.04 -2.92 -1.81
N LEU A 311 -25.70 -2.60 -0.55
CA LEU A 311 -24.34 -2.70 -0.03
C LEU A 311 -23.82 -4.14 -0.10
N GLY A 312 -24.57 -5.07 0.47
CA GLY A 312 -24.22 -6.48 0.50
C GLY A 312 -24.06 -7.10 -0.90
N TYR A 313 -25.09 -6.96 -1.75
CA TYR A 313 -25.06 -7.49 -3.11
C TYR A 313 -24.05 -6.78 -4.02
N GLY A 314 -23.85 -5.47 -3.88
CA GLY A 314 -22.82 -4.74 -4.62
C GLY A 314 -21.40 -5.22 -4.31
N LEU A 315 -21.12 -5.50 -3.04
CA LEU A 315 -19.84 -6.06 -2.61
C LEU A 315 -19.62 -7.49 -3.12
N ILE A 316 -20.65 -8.33 -3.08
CA ILE A 316 -20.59 -9.70 -3.65
C ILE A 316 -20.40 -9.64 -5.17
N ALA A 317 -21.15 -8.78 -5.86
CA ALA A 317 -21.04 -8.58 -7.30
C ALA A 317 -19.65 -8.06 -7.69
N THR A 318 -19.04 -7.20 -6.88
CA THR A 318 -17.66 -6.75 -7.08
C THR A 318 -16.72 -7.94 -7.22
N PHE A 319 -16.73 -8.86 -6.26
CA PHE A 319 -15.90 -10.06 -6.30
C PHE A 319 -16.20 -10.91 -7.54
N VAL A 320 -17.46 -11.28 -7.76
CA VAL A 320 -17.86 -12.18 -8.85
C VAL A 320 -17.53 -11.59 -10.23
N LEU A 321 -17.95 -10.35 -10.50
CA LEU A 321 -17.72 -9.69 -11.79
C LEU A 321 -16.23 -9.44 -12.03
N THR A 322 -15.47 -9.13 -10.98
CA THR A 322 -14.01 -8.93 -11.08
C THR A 322 -13.31 -10.23 -11.44
N LEU A 323 -13.68 -11.36 -10.83
CA LEU A 323 -13.09 -12.65 -11.18
C LEU A 323 -13.38 -13.05 -12.63
N ILE A 324 -14.60 -12.78 -13.13
CA ILE A 324 -14.95 -13.06 -14.53
C ILE A 324 -14.11 -12.20 -15.47
N THR A 325 -14.11 -10.89 -15.28
CA THR A 325 -13.42 -9.95 -16.20
C THR A 325 -11.90 -10.04 -16.11
N ALA A 326 -11.32 -10.06 -14.90
CA ALA A 326 -9.88 -10.19 -14.71
C ALA A 326 -9.38 -11.59 -15.08
N GLY A 327 -10.15 -12.63 -14.74
CA GLY A 327 -9.84 -14.01 -15.10
C GLY A 327 -9.74 -14.17 -16.61
N TYR A 328 -10.72 -13.66 -17.37
CA TYR A 328 -10.66 -13.64 -18.82
C TYR A 328 -9.45 -12.88 -19.35
N MET A 329 -9.19 -11.67 -18.86
CA MET A 329 -8.02 -10.87 -19.28
C MET A 329 -6.70 -11.59 -19.04
N SER A 330 -6.56 -12.30 -17.92
CA SER A 330 -5.33 -13.04 -17.58
C SER A 330 -5.06 -14.22 -18.51
N GLY A 331 -6.12 -14.82 -19.07
CA GLY A 331 -6.08 -15.96 -19.99
C GLY A 331 -6.27 -15.61 -21.47
N ALA A 332 -6.47 -14.33 -21.82
CA ALA A 332 -6.79 -13.92 -23.18
C ALA A 332 -5.67 -14.29 -24.18
N PRO A 333 -6.02 -14.61 -25.45
CA PRO A 333 -5.03 -14.79 -26.51
C PRO A 333 -4.21 -13.50 -26.64
N ASN A 334 -2.88 -13.58 -26.52
CA ASN A 334 -1.93 -12.46 -26.46
C ASN A 334 -1.81 -11.75 -25.10
N GLN A 335 -2.52 -12.21 -24.06
CA GLN A 335 -2.39 -11.68 -22.69
C GLN A 335 -2.55 -10.15 -22.62
N SER A 336 -3.36 -9.61 -23.53
CA SER A 336 -3.57 -8.18 -23.69
C SER A 336 -4.96 -7.80 -23.20
N HIS A 337 -5.06 -6.61 -22.62
CA HIS A 337 -6.34 -5.96 -22.38
C HIS A 337 -7.00 -5.47 -23.68
N ALA A 338 -6.21 -5.28 -24.75
CA ALA A 338 -6.67 -4.72 -26.01
C ALA A 338 -7.21 -5.84 -26.90
N VAL A 339 -8.45 -5.71 -27.33
CA VAL A 339 -9.09 -6.60 -28.28
C VAL A 339 -9.10 -5.90 -29.63
N VAL A 340 -8.26 -6.38 -30.54
CA VAL A 340 -8.08 -5.78 -31.86
C VAL A 340 -8.78 -6.62 -32.91
N THR A 341 -9.59 -5.97 -33.74
CA THR A 341 -10.16 -6.54 -34.96
C THR A 341 -9.30 -6.13 -36.15
N GLY A 342 -8.30 -6.95 -36.53
CA GLY A 342 -7.40 -6.70 -37.66
C GLY A 342 -5.98 -6.22 -37.28
N GLU A 343 -5.22 -5.74 -38.26
CA GLU A 343 -3.84 -5.25 -38.07
C GLU A 343 -3.82 -3.75 -37.72
N LEU A 344 -4.10 -3.40 -36.47
CA LEU A 344 -3.83 -2.05 -35.94
C LEU A 344 -2.50 -2.03 -35.19
N SER A 345 -1.58 -1.17 -35.64
CA SER A 345 -0.29 -0.95 -34.97
C SER A 345 -0.48 -0.42 -33.54
N ILE A 346 0.48 -0.69 -32.67
CA ILE A 346 0.45 -0.23 -31.27
C ILE A 346 0.48 1.31 -31.20
N ALA A 347 1.20 1.97 -32.11
CA ALA A 347 1.31 3.42 -32.21
C ALA A 347 -0.03 4.13 -32.55
N ALA A 348 -0.98 3.44 -33.17
CA ALA A 348 -2.30 4.02 -33.43
C ALA A 348 -3.14 4.15 -32.15
N LYS A 349 -2.87 3.34 -31.11
CA LYS A 349 -3.73 3.14 -29.94
C LYS A 349 -3.68 4.31 -28.95
N ASN A 350 -4.32 5.43 -29.30
CA ASN A 350 -4.50 6.57 -28.38
C ASN A 350 -5.31 6.15 -27.14
N SER A 351 -4.88 6.61 -25.95
CA SER A 351 -5.49 6.23 -24.67
C SER A 351 -5.98 7.44 -23.86
N ILE A 352 -7.03 7.24 -23.06
CA ILE A 352 -7.52 8.26 -22.14
C ILE A 352 -6.45 8.51 -21.06
N PRO A 353 -6.04 9.78 -20.81
CA PRO A 353 -5.08 10.09 -19.76
C PRO A 353 -5.47 9.47 -18.42
N PHE A 354 -4.49 8.99 -17.66
CA PHE A 354 -4.65 8.29 -16.39
C PHE A 354 -5.36 6.93 -16.45
N LEU A 355 -6.55 6.80 -17.05
CA LEU A 355 -7.27 5.52 -17.16
C LEU A 355 -6.54 4.55 -18.10
N GLY A 356 -5.89 5.07 -19.14
CA GLY A 356 -5.20 4.29 -20.15
C GLY A 356 -6.11 3.55 -21.10
N TRP A 357 -7.44 3.76 -21.05
CA TRP A 357 -8.41 3.08 -21.91
C TRP A 357 -8.22 3.47 -23.36
N LEU A 358 -8.21 2.48 -24.25
CA LEU A 358 -8.02 2.69 -25.67
C LEU A 358 -9.28 3.29 -26.31
N ARG A 359 -9.09 4.25 -27.22
CA ARG A 359 -10.19 5.01 -27.88
C ARG A 359 -10.57 4.50 -29.28
N GLN A 360 -9.85 3.50 -29.78
CA GLN A 360 -9.99 3.04 -31.16
C GLN A 360 -10.31 1.54 -31.28
N VAL A 361 -10.05 0.78 -30.22
CA VAL A 361 -10.24 -0.67 -30.18
C VAL A 361 -10.92 -1.05 -28.87
N GLY A 362 -11.43 -2.28 -28.80
CA GLY A 362 -11.99 -2.84 -27.58
C GLY A 362 -10.95 -2.91 -26.46
N ASP A 363 -11.34 -2.54 -25.25
CA ASP A 363 -10.47 -2.56 -24.07
C ASP A 363 -11.16 -3.20 -22.87
N LEU A 364 -10.71 -4.39 -22.51
CA LEU A 364 -11.28 -5.18 -21.42
C LEU A 364 -11.12 -4.51 -20.04
N ARG A 365 -10.20 -3.54 -19.90
CA ARG A 365 -10.05 -2.77 -18.66
C ARG A 365 -11.28 -1.95 -18.32
N VAL A 366 -12.11 -1.57 -19.30
CA VAL A 366 -13.36 -0.84 -19.06
C VAL A 366 -14.33 -1.72 -18.26
N ALA A 367 -14.57 -2.95 -18.73
CA ALA A 367 -15.44 -3.91 -18.04
C ALA A 367 -14.87 -4.31 -16.67
N HIS A 368 -13.56 -4.50 -16.58
CA HIS A 368 -12.89 -4.75 -15.31
C HIS A 368 -13.04 -3.59 -14.32
N PHE A 369 -12.89 -2.34 -14.78
CA PHE A 369 -13.11 -1.15 -13.96
C PHE A 369 -14.54 -1.10 -13.42
N PHE A 370 -15.55 -1.27 -14.27
CA PHE A 370 -16.94 -1.30 -13.76
C PHE A 370 -17.16 -2.49 -12.83
N SER A 371 -16.55 -3.66 -13.06
CA SER A 371 -16.62 -4.79 -12.14
C SER A 371 -16.07 -4.45 -10.76
N THR A 372 -14.88 -3.86 -10.70
CA THR A 372 -14.23 -3.47 -9.43
C THR A 372 -14.89 -2.27 -8.77
N HIS A 373 -15.74 -1.51 -9.45
CA HIS A 373 -16.48 -0.38 -8.87
C HIS A 373 -17.94 -0.70 -8.49
N ALA A 374 -18.38 -1.96 -8.63
CA ALA A 374 -19.71 -2.38 -8.16
C ALA A 374 -19.93 -2.07 -6.66
N LEU A 375 -18.88 -2.13 -5.83
CA LEU A 375 -18.93 -1.78 -4.40
C LEU A 375 -19.20 -0.30 -4.13
N HIS A 376 -19.10 0.57 -5.14
CA HIS A 376 -19.35 2.01 -5.01
C HIS A 376 -20.71 2.36 -5.61
N PHE A 377 -20.96 1.92 -6.84
CA PHE A 377 -22.13 2.36 -7.59
C PHE A 377 -23.43 1.66 -7.17
N VAL A 378 -23.39 0.35 -6.90
CA VAL A 378 -24.60 -0.38 -6.47
C VAL A 378 -25.09 0.11 -5.10
N PRO A 379 -24.25 0.30 -4.07
CA PRO A 379 -24.71 0.80 -2.79
C PRO A 379 -25.19 2.26 -2.88
N LEU A 380 -24.55 3.09 -3.71
CA LEU A 380 -25.01 4.46 -3.98
C LEU A 380 -26.40 4.48 -4.63
N ALA A 381 -26.64 3.63 -5.64
CA ALA A 381 -27.95 3.50 -6.27
C ALA A 381 -29.02 3.04 -5.26
N GLY A 382 -28.70 2.08 -4.40
CA GLY A 382 -29.59 1.64 -3.32
C GLY A 382 -29.87 2.73 -2.29
N TRP A 383 -28.87 3.54 -1.94
CA TRP A 383 -29.04 4.70 -1.07
C TRP A 383 -29.97 5.75 -1.69
N LEU A 384 -29.76 6.10 -2.96
CA LEU A 384 -30.64 7.03 -3.69
C LEU A 384 -32.07 6.49 -3.80
N ALA A 385 -32.24 5.23 -4.18
CA ALA A 385 -33.56 4.58 -4.26
C ALA A 385 -34.27 4.60 -2.90
N SER A 386 -33.55 4.32 -1.82
CA SER A 386 -34.11 4.36 -0.47
C SER A 386 -34.58 5.76 -0.05
N ARG A 387 -34.02 6.84 -0.62
CA ARG A 387 -34.39 8.23 -0.33
C ARG A 387 -35.62 8.69 -1.11
N MET A 388 -35.84 8.12 -2.29
CA MET A 388 -37.01 8.40 -3.12
C MET A 388 -38.29 7.75 -2.58
N ILE A 389 -38.16 6.73 -1.72
CA ILE A 389 -39.28 6.03 -1.10
C ILE A 389 -39.59 6.68 0.25
N SER A 390 -40.72 7.40 0.30
CA SER A 390 -41.22 8.15 1.46
C SER A 390 -41.77 7.26 2.57
N ASP A 391 -42.53 6.21 2.22
CA ASP A 391 -43.07 5.24 3.18
C ASP A 391 -42.22 3.96 3.23
N GLN A 392 -41.27 3.94 4.17
CA GLN A 392 -40.43 2.76 4.43
C GLN A 392 -41.20 1.64 5.14
N SER A 393 -42.34 1.92 5.76
CA SER A 393 -43.12 0.91 6.50
C SER A 393 -43.81 -0.10 5.57
N ALA A 394 -44.05 0.29 4.31
CA ALA A 394 -44.59 -0.55 3.25
C ALA A 394 -43.56 -1.54 2.64
N PHE A 395 -42.26 -1.36 2.93
CA PHE A 395 -41.17 -2.18 2.41
C PHE A 395 -40.73 -3.24 3.42
N GLN A 396 -41.48 -4.35 3.43
CA GLN A 396 -41.03 -5.59 4.05
C GLN A 396 -39.67 -6.04 3.49
N GLN A 397 -38.93 -6.83 4.27
CA GLN A 397 -37.57 -7.27 3.98
C GLN A 397 -37.40 -7.80 2.54
N GLU A 398 -38.34 -8.61 2.05
CA GLU A 398 -38.34 -9.20 0.70
C GLU A 398 -38.37 -8.15 -0.42
N LYS A 399 -39.21 -7.12 -0.30
CA LYS A 399 -39.29 -6.06 -1.32
C LYS A 399 -37.98 -5.26 -1.40
N SER A 400 -37.35 -5.03 -0.25
CA SER A 400 -36.06 -4.32 -0.18
C SER A 400 -34.93 -5.13 -0.81
N GLN A 401 -34.92 -6.44 -0.59
CA GLN A 401 -34.01 -7.38 -1.25
C GLN A 401 -34.21 -7.38 -2.76
N LEU A 402 -35.47 -7.46 -3.22
CA LEU A 402 -35.79 -7.47 -4.65
C LEU A 402 -35.30 -6.21 -5.36
N VAL A 403 -35.55 -5.02 -4.79
CA VAL A 403 -35.05 -3.75 -5.35
C VAL A 403 -33.52 -3.78 -5.44
N ALA A 404 -32.83 -4.21 -4.39
CA ALA A 404 -31.38 -4.29 -4.40
C ALA A 404 -30.85 -5.28 -5.45
N LEU A 405 -31.49 -6.44 -5.61
CA LEU A 405 -31.16 -7.42 -6.65
C LEU A 405 -31.37 -6.86 -8.06
N ILE A 406 -32.46 -6.12 -8.30
CA ILE A 406 -32.70 -5.45 -9.58
C ILE A 406 -31.59 -4.44 -9.88
N LEU A 407 -31.24 -3.60 -8.91
CA LEU A 407 -30.14 -2.62 -9.07
C LEU A 407 -28.80 -3.31 -9.35
N THR A 408 -28.49 -4.39 -8.62
CA THR A 408 -27.28 -5.20 -8.88
C THR A 408 -27.32 -5.86 -10.25
N GLY A 409 -28.48 -6.38 -10.69
CA GLY A 409 -28.67 -7.00 -11.99
C GLY A 409 -28.49 -6.01 -13.14
N ILE A 410 -29.07 -4.82 -13.04
CA ILE A 410 -28.88 -3.72 -14.01
C ILE A 410 -27.39 -3.36 -14.11
N TYR A 411 -26.70 -3.25 -12.97
CA TYR A 411 -25.26 -2.98 -12.96
C TYR A 411 -24.46 -4.13 -13.59
N GLY A 412 -24.83 -5.38 -13.33
CA GLY A 412 -24.25 -6.56 -13.98
C GLY A 412 -24.43 -6.55 -15.49
N LEU A 413 -25.60 -6.12 -15.99
CA LEU A 413 -25.86 -5.94 -17.43
C LEU A 413 -24.98 -4.85 -18.04
N LEU A 414 -24.71 -3.75 -17.33
CA LEU A 414 -23.75 -2.72 -17.77
C LEU A 414 -22.33 -3.32 -17.91
N VAL A 415 -21.89 -4.10 -16.93
CA VAL A 415 -20.59 -4.78 -16.99
C VAL A 415 -20.54 -5.78 -18.15
N ALA A 416 -21.58 -6.60 -18.32
CA ALA A 416 -21.66 -7.54 -19.42
C ALA A 416 -21.67 -6.82 -20.78
N PHE A 417 -22.39 -5.71 -20.90
CA PHE A 417 -22.43 -4.88 -22.10
C PHE A 417 -21.03 -4.34 -22.45
N THR A 418 -20.34 -3.70 -21.50
CA THR A 418 -18.99 -3.16 -21.73
C THR A 418 -17.97 -4.25 -22.02
N PHE A 419 -18.13 -5.45 -21.43
CA PHE A 419 -17.30 -6.61 -21.71
C PHE A 419 -17.50 -7.13 -23.13
N LEU A 420 -18.75 -7.35 -23.54
CA LEU A 420 -19.09 -7.80 -24.89
C LEU A 420 -18.75 -6.76 -25.96
N GLN A 421 -18.90 -5.47 -25.65
CA GLN A 421 -18.46 -4.37 -26.50
C GLN A 421 -16.95 -4.43 -26.75
N ALA A 422 -16.16 -4.63 -25.70
CA ALA A 422 -14.72 -4.81 -25.82
C ALA A 422 -14.37 -6.07 -26.64
N LEU A 423 -15.04 -7.21 -26.40
CA LEU A 423 -14.83 -8.43 -27.18
C LEU A 423 -15.19 -8.29 -28.67
N ALA A 424 -16.15 -7.42 -28.99
CA ALA A 424 -16.49 -7.07 -30.36
C ALA A 424 -15.47 -6.11 -31.02
N GLY A 425 -14.37 -5.78 -30.34
CA GLY A 425 -13.34 -4.86 -30.82
C GLY A 425 -13.77 -3.40 -30.84
N LYS A 426 -14.90 -3.05 -30.22
CA LYS A 426 -15.44 -1.68 -30.24
C LYS A 426 -14.90 -0.86 -29.06
N PRO A 427 -14.43 0.39 -29.29
CA PRO A 427 -14.04 1.28 -28.20
C PRO A 427 -15.25 1.67 -27.34
N PHE A 428 -14.98 2.04 -26.08
CA PHE A 428 -16.01 2.53 -25.16
C PHE A 428 -16.35 4.01 -25.39
N ILE A 429 -15.33 4.85 -25.67
CA ILE A 429 -15.42 6.31 -25.91
C ILE A 429 -14.63 6.66 -27.16
#